data_AF-C5B7A7-F1
#
_entry.id   AF-C5B7A7-F1
#
_cell.length_a   1.000
_cell.length_b   1.000
_cell.length_c   1.000
_cell.angle_alpha   90.00
_cell.angle_beta   90.00
_cell.angle_gamma   90.00
#
_symmetry.space_group_name_H-M   'P 1'
#
loop_
_entity.id
_entity.type
_entity.pdbx_description
1 polymer ?
#
loop_
_entity_poly.entity_id
_entity_poly.type
_entity_poly.pdbx_seq_one_letter_code
_entity_poly.pdbx_strand_id
1 'polypeptide(L)' 'MSWLADYWWVILLILIGMIWNGIKALMRVNPKHYLDDRPPLPPHRDNNAQWDDDDWPRQDKAPRK' A
#
# COMPACT_ATOMS: atom_id res chain seq x y z
N MET A 1 -20.46 12.94 38.33
CA MET A 1 -20.11 12.31 37.03
C MET A 1 -19.81 10.81 37.23
N SER A 2 -20.74 9.99 37.75
CA SER A 2 -20.48 8.53 37.95
C SER A 2 -20.88 7.68 36.75
N TRP A 3 -21.85 8.14 35.97
CA TRP A 3 -22.45 7.33 34.91
C TRP A 3 -21.43 6.83 33.87
N LEU A 4 -20.44 7.64 33.49
CA LEU A 4 -19.40 7.20 32.56
C LEU A 4 -18.48 6.13 33.17
N ALA A 5 -18.23 6.19 34.49
CA ALA A 5 -17.46 5.17 35.19
C ALA A 5 -18.24 3.85 35.31
N ASP A 6 -19.57 3.91 35.44
CA ASP A 6 -20.45 2.73 35.49
C ASP A 6 -20.59 2.06 34.10
N TYR A 7 -20.55 2.85 33.01
CA TYR A 7 -20.76 2.39 31.63
C TYR A 7 -19.51 2.46 30.73
N TRP A 8 -18.31 2.52 31.31
CA TRP A 8 -17.06 2.69 30.56
C TRP A 8 -16.82 1.60 29.49
N TRP A 9 -17.36 0.39 29.70
CA TRP A 9 -17.33 -0.74 28.78
C TRP A 9 -17.97 -0.46 27.41
N VAL A 10 -18.84 0.55 27.30
CA VAL A 10 -19.43 0.98 26.02
C VAL A 10 -18.35 1.41 25.03
N ILE A 11 -17.27 2.03 25.51
CA ILE A 11 -16.13 2.43 24.68
C ILE A 11 -15.46 1.20 24.05
N LEU A 12 -15.33 0.10 24.80
CA LEU A 12 -14.76 -1.14 24.30
C LEU A 12 -15.63 -1.76 23.21
N LEU A 13 -16.96 -1.74 23.36
CA LEU A 13 -17.86 -2.25 22.31
C LEU A 13 -17.75 -1.44 21.02
N ILE A 14 -17.66 -0.11 21.12
CA ILE A 14 -17.46 0.75 19.95
C ILE A 14 -16.13 0.40 19.28
N LEU A 15 -15.05 0.25 20.06
CA LEU A 15 -13.73 -0.09 19.54
C LEU A 15 -13.72 -1.45 18.83
N ILE A 16 -14.33 -2.48 19.44
CA ILE A 16 -14.50 -3.81 18.84
C ILE A 16 -15.28 -3.69 17.52
N GLY A 17 -16.34 -2.88 17.48
CA GLY A 17 -17.10 -2.62 16.26
C GLY A 17 -16.24 -2.02 15.14
N MET A 18 -15.40 -1.04 15.46
CA MET A 18 -14.48 -0.44 14.48
C MET A 18 -13.44 -1.45 13.98
N ILE A 19 -12.81 -2.20 14.90
CA ILE A 19 -11.80 -3.21 14.56
C ILE A 19 -12.42 -4.28 13.66
N TRP A 20 -13.61 -4.77 14.00
CA TRP A 20 -14.32 -5.78 13.22
C TRP A 20 -14.66 -5.27 11.81
N ASN A 21 -15.04 -4.00 11.67
CA ASN A 21 -15.30 -3.39 10.37
C ASN A 21 -14.01 -3.23 9.55
N GLY A 22 -12.91 -2.83 10.19
CA GLY A 22 -11.59 -2.76 9.58
C GLY A 22 -11.10 -4.11 9.07
N ILE A 23 -11.24 -5.17 9.88
CA ILE A 23 -10.90 -6.55 9.48
C ILE A 23 -11.71 -6.97 8.26
N LYS A 24 -13.03 -6.74 8.25
CA LYS A 24 -13.87 -7.08 7.08
C LYS A 24 -13.45 -6.31 5.82
N ALA A 25 -13.08 -5.05 5.96
CA ALA A 25 -12.59 -4.25 4.83
C ALA A 25 -11.25 -4.80 4.30
N LEU A 26 -10.33 -5.16 5.19
CA LEU A 26 -9.05 -5.78 4.85
C LEU A 26 -9.23 -7.14 4.18
N MET A 27 -10.13 -7.99 4.67
CA MET A 27 -10.44 -9.29 4.09
C MET A 27 -11.11 -9.19 2.70
N ARG A 28 -11.74 -8.06 2.38
CA ARG A 28 -12.32 -7.81 1.05
C ARG A 28 -11.26 -7.52 0.01
N VAL A 29 -10.09 -7.00 0.41
CA VAL A 29 -8.97 -6.80 -0.51
C VAL A 29 -8.42 -8.18 -0.87
N ASN A 30 -8.48 -8.54 -2.15
CA ASN A 30 -7.91 -9.78 -2.67
C ASN A 30 -6.69 -9.47 -3.54
N PRO A 31 -5.47 -9.52 -2.98
CA PRO A 31 -4.25 -9.27 -3.74
C PRO A 31 -4.07 -10.28 -4.88
N LYS A 32 -4.53 -11.53 -4.72
CA LYS A 32 -4.37 -12.56 -5.74
C LYS A 32 -5.14 -12.22 -7.02
N HIS A 33 -6.39 -11.80 -6.87
CA HIS A 33 -7.20 -11.36 -8.00
C HIS A 33 -6.57 -10.19 -8.77
N TYR A 34 -5.97 -9.23 -8.06
CA TYR A 34 -5.23 -8.13 -8.71
C TYR A 34 -4.00 -8.63 -9.50
N LEU A 35 -3.32 -9.68 -9.03
CA LEU A 35 -2.18 -10.25 -9.73
C LEU A 35 -2.58 -11.10 -10.95
N ASP A 36 -3.72 -11.77 -10.87
CA ASP A 36 -4.29 -12.60 -11.94
C ASP A 36 -4.89 -11.73 -13.07
N ASP A 37 -5.61 -10.66 -12.72
CA ASP A 37 -6.25 -9.71 -13.64
C ASP A 37 -5.61 -8.32 -13.55
N ARG A 38 -4.28 -8.23 -13.70
CA ARG A 38 -3.60 -6.93 -13.70
C ARG A 38 -4.12 -6.07 -14.84
N PRO A 39 -4.78 -4.93 -14.58
CA PRO A 39 -5.14 -4.01 -15.65
C PRO A 39 -3.85 -3.52 -16.33
N PRO A 40 -3.86 -3.32 -17.65
CA PRO A 40 -2.70 -2.77 -18.33
C PRO A 40 -2.34 -1.44 -17.66
N LEU A 41 -1.06 -1.31 -17.27
CA LEU A 41 -0.58 -0.07 -16.68
C LEU A 41 -0.89 1.08 -17.65
N PRO A 42 -1.35 2.24 -17.14
CA PRO A 42 -1.50 3.40 -18.00
C PRO A 42 -0.18 3.63 -18.73
N PRO A 43 -0.22 4.10 -19.99
CA PRO A 43 0.99 4.42 -20.72
C PRO A 43 1.84 5.32 -19.83
N HIS A 44 3.08 4.90 -19.64
CA HIS A 44 4.04 5.54 -18.77
C HIS A 44 4.05 7.04 -19.06
N ARG A 45 3.51 7.84 -18.14
CA ARG A 45 3.60 9.32 -18.15
C ARG A 45 4.77 9.78 -17.29
N ASP A 46 5.74 8.91 -17.07
CA ASP A 46 6.92 9.35 -16.34
C ASP A 46 7.70 10.30 -17.25
N ASN A 47 8.21 11.36 -16.62
CA ASN A 47 9.07 12.33 -17.26
C ASN A 47 10.54 11.98 -16.96
N ASN A 48 10.81 10.74 -16.51
CA ASN A 48 12.15 10.28 -16.12
C ASN A 48 12.97 9.81 -17.31
N ALA A 49 12.41 9.77 -18.52
CA ALA A 49 13.19 9.64 -19.76
C ALA A 49 14.33 10.68 -19.85
N GLN A 50 14.24 11.80 -19.12
CA GLN A 50 15.26 12.86 -19.05
C GLN A 50 16.25 12.68 -17.89
N TRP A 51 15.98 11.77 -16.95
CA TRP A 51 16.82 11.51 -15.76
C TRP A 51 17.62 10.21 -15.87
N ASP A 52 17.33 9.37 -16.86
CA ASP A 52 18.11 8.16 -17.18
C ASP A 52 19.47 8.47 -17.84
N ASP A 53 19.69 9.73 -18.25
CA ASP A 53 20.94 10.22 -18.85
C ASP A 53 21.96 10.73 -17.81
N ASP A 54 21.57 10.94 -16.55
CA ASP A 54 22.44 11.50 -15.52
C ASP A 54 23.05 10.40 -14.62
N ASP A 55 24.32 10.09 -14.91
CA ASP A 55 25.35 9.67 -13.96
C ASP A 55 25.19 8.34 -13.20
N TRP A 56 24.86 7.24 -13.88
CA TRP A 56 25.39 5.93 -13.42
C TRP A 56 26.71 5.63 -14.12
N PRO A 57 27.82 5.38 -13.40
CA PRO A 57 29.06 4.94 -14.04
C PRO A 57 28.83 3.58 -14.69
N ARG A 58 28.64 3.59 -16.02
CA ARG A 58 28.61 2.39 -16.86
C ARG A 58 29.97 1.70 -16.75
N GLN A 59 30.01 0.55 -16.05
CA GLN A 59 31.23 -0.24 -15.80
C GLN A 59 31.68 -1.05 -17.03
N ASP A 60 31.30 -0.67 -18.23
CA ASP A 60 31.36 -1.54 -19.40
C ASP A 60 32.06 -0.90 -20.60
N LYS A 61 33.33 -0.52 -20.44
CA LYS A 61 34.35 -0.60 -21.53
C LYS A 61 35.75 -0.89 -21.00
N ALA A 62 35.99 -2.09 -20.47
CA ALA A 62 37.33 -2.66 -20.53
C ALA A 62 37.58 -3.11 -21.98
N PRO A 63 38.64 -2.64 -22.67
CA PRO A 63 38.99 -3.23 -23.95
C PRO A 63 39.44 -4.67 -23.69
N ARG A 64 38.71 -5.65 -24.23
CA ARG A 64 39.21 -7.01 -24.34
C ARG A 64 40.49 -6.94 -25.21
N LYS A 65 41.65 -7.11 -24.58
CA LYS A 65 42.91 -7.44 -25.24
C LYS A 65 42.97 -8.95 -25.48
#